data_AF-A0A388P7X9-F1
#
_entry.id   AF-A0A388P7X9-F1
#
_cell.length_a   1.000
_cell.length_b   1.000
_cell.length_c   1.000
_cell.angle_alpha   90.00
_cell.angle_beta   90.00
_cell.angle_gamma   90.00
#
_symmetry.space_group_name_H-M   'P 1'
#
loop_
_entity.id
_entity.type
_entity.pdbx_description
1 polymer ?
#
loop_
_entity_poly.entity_id
_entity_poly.type
_entity_poly.pdbx_seq_one_letter_code
_entity_poly.pdbx_strand_id
1 'polypeptide(L)' 'MTFDSTVFCGECVHCKRGDVNLCDNRQVLGVSCGDYRRHGAFAEFVTVPAGSSINFPPNSVSPKPR' A
#
# COMPACT_ATOMS: atom_id res chain seq x y z
N MET A 1 -1.07 13.02 -5.17
CA MET A 1 -1.04 11.54 -5.31
C MET A 1 -0.65 10.96 -3.95
N THR A 2 -1.36 9.95 -3.48
CA THR A 2 -0.99 9.13 -2.31
C THR A 2 -0.97 7.67 -2.72
N PHE A 3 -0.57 6.76 -1.82
CA PHE A 3 -0.75 5.33 -2.02
C PHE A 3 -1.05 4.59 -0.72
N ASP A 4 -1.70 3.44 -0.84
CA ASP A 4 -1.82 2.48 0.26
C ASP A 4 -0.51 1.72 0.45
N SER A 5 -0.06 1.57 1.69
CA SER A 5 1.20 0.89 2.02
C SER A 5 1.11 -0.63 1.97
N THR A 6 -0.09 -1.20 1.79
CA THR A 6 -0.36 -2.63 1.71
C THR A 6 -0.20 -3.12 0.28
N VAL A 7 0.58 -4.18 0.12
CA VAL A 7 0.73 -4.94 -1.12
C VAL A 7 -0.01 -6.27 -0.96
N PHE A 8 -0.91 -6.58 -1.89
CA PHE A 8 -1.71 -7.80 -1.90
C PHE A 8 -1.59 -8.51 -3.26
N CYS A 9 -1.84 -9.82 -3.30
CA CYS A 9 -1.58 -10.63 -4.50
C CYS A 9 -2.61 -10.47 -5.63
N GLY A 10 -3.85 -10.08 -5.32
CA GLY A 10 -4.91 -9.95 -6.32
C GLY A 10 -5.60 -11.26 -6.73
N GLU A 11 -5.03 -12.42 -6.38
CA GLU A 11 -5.47 -13.72 -6.91
C GLU A 11 -6.12 -14.65 -5.88
N CYS A 12 -5.87 -14.45 -4.58
CA CYS A 12 -6.46 -15.28 -3.53
C CYS A 12 -7.96 -14.99 -3.32
N VAL A 13 -8.64 -15.86 -2.58
CA VAL A 13 -10.09 -15.74 -2.34
C VAL A 13 -10.46 -14.42 -1.67
N HIS A 14 -9.62 -13.93 -0.75
CA HIS A 14 -9.81 -12.66 -0.06
C HIS A 14 -9.66 -11.47 -1.03
N CYS A 15 -8.61 -11.47 -1.85
CA CYS A 15 -8.41 -10.44 -2.87
C CYS A 15 -9.55 -10.39 -3.89
N LYS A 16 -10.03 -11.55 -4.37
CA LYS A 16 -11.14 -11.62 -5.32
C LYS A 16 -12.47 -11.11 -4.74
N ARG A 17 -12.63 -11.20 -3.42
CA ARG A 17 -13.80 -10.66 -2.70
C ARG A 17 -13.68 -9.18 -2.33
N GLY A 18 -12.50 -8.59 -2.48
CA GLY A 18 -12.21 -7.20 -2.07
C GLY A 18 -11.66 -7.07 -0.65
N ASP A 19 -11.56 -8.15 0.11
CA ASP A 19 -11.02 -8.20 1.48
C ASP A 19 -9.48 -8.22 1.48
N VAL A 20 -8.85 -7.23 0.83
CA VAL A 20 -7.40 -7.19 0.58
C VAL A 20 -6.56 -7.14 1.85
N ASN A 21 -7.13 -6.69 2.98
CA ASN A 21 -6.51 -6.71 4.30
C ASN A 21 -6.31 -8.14 4.84
N LEU A 22 -7.07 -9.11 4.33
CA LEU A 22 -7.00 -10.54 4.68
C LEU A 22 -6.23 -11.36 3.63
N CYS A 23 -5.49 -10.71 2.73
CA CYS A 23 -4.70 -11.40 1.72
C CYS A 23 -3.62 -12.30 2.36
N ASP A 24 -3.58 -13.57 1.96
CA ASP A 24 -2.61 -14.57 2.46
C ASP A 24 -1.15 -14.16 2.18
N ASN A 25 -0.92 -13.50 1.04
CA ASN A 25 0.39 -12.99 0.62
C ASN A 25 0.54 -11.48 0.87
N ARG A 26 -0.13 -10.96 1.91
CA ARG A 26 -0.08 -9.54 2.25
C ARG A 26 1.32 -9.13 2.70
N GLN A 27 1.82 -8.04 2.14
CA GLN A 27 3.05 -7.38 2.56
C GLN A 27 2.80 -5.90 2.82
N VAL A 28 3.71 -5.26 3.56
CA VAL A 28 3.61 -3.84 3.91
C VAL A 28 4.91 -3.14 3.58
N LEU A 29 4.84 -2.00 2.89
CA LEU A 29 5.99 -1.17 2.60
C LEU A 29 6.64 -0.65 3.90
N GLY A 30 7.97 -0.67 3.98
CA GLY A 30 8.72 -0.27 5.16
C GLY A 30 8.79 -1.31 6.28
N VAL A 31 8.26 -2.51 6.07
CA VAL A 31 8.35 -3.63 7.03
C VAL A 31 9.43 -4.62 6.62
N SER A 32 10.19 -5.08 7.61
CA SER A 32 11.26 -6.07 7.46
C SER A 32 11.08 -7.19 8.49
N CYS A 33 10.06 -8.01 8.31
CA CYS A 33 9.86 -9.22 9.10
C CYS A 33 10.66 -10.39 8.49
N GLY A 34 10.81 -11.50 9.20
CA GLY A 34 11.59 -12.65 8.72
C GLY A 34 11.18 -13.15 7.33
N ASP A 35 9.89 -13.08 7.02
CA ASP A 35 9.32 -13.64 5.79
C ASP A 35 9.43 -12.70 4.57
N TYR A 36 9.65 -11.40 4.77
CA TYR A 36 9.81 -10.44 3.68
C TYR A 36 10.43 -9.11 4.11
N ARG A 37 11.08 -8.43 3.16
CA ARG A 37 11.62 -7.08 3.32
C ARG A 37 11.11 -6.17 2.21
N ARG A 38 10.49 -5.06 2.58
CA ARG A 38 10.07 -4.00 1.64
C ARG A 38 10.62 -2.65 2.05
N HIS A 39 11.22 -1.94 1.09
CA HIS A 39 11.69 -0.57 1.31
C HIS A 39 10.52 0.33 1.70
N GLY A 40 10.78 1.24 2.64
CA GLY A 40 9.81 2.24 3.09
C GLY A 40 9.80 3.48 2.21
N ALA A 41 8.91 4.42 2.54
CA ALA A 41 8.72 5.65 1.78
C ALA A 41 9.57 6.84 2.27
N PHE A 42 10.48 6.63 3.23
CA PHE A 42 11.42 7.66 3.69
C PHE A 42 12.67 7.67 2.81
N ALA A 43 12.46 7.97 1.52
CA ALA A 43 13.46 8.01 0.47
C ALA A 43 12.99 8.99 -0.63
N GLU A 44 13.90 9.41 -1.51
CA GLU A 44 13.56 10.31 -2.64
C GLU A 44 12.57 9.66 -3.61
N PHE A 45 12.68 8.33 -3.79
CA PHE A 45 11.80 7.56 -4.65
C PHE A 45 11.49 6.20 -4.02
N VAL A 46 10.27 5.70 -4.26
CA VAL A 46 9.84 4.35 -3.88
C VAL A 46 8.99 3.76 -5.01
N THR A 47 9.23 2.49 -5.34
CA THR A 47 8.40 1.76 -6.30
C THR A 47 7.18 1.17 -5.59
N VAL A 48 5.99 1.48 -6.09
CA VAL A 48 4.72 0.96 -5.56
C VAL A 48 3.92 0.27 -6.68
N PRO A 49 3.09 -0.74 -6.37
CA PRO A 49 2.16 -1.31 -7.34
C PRO A 49 1.22 -0.23 -7.90
N ALA A 50 0.91 -0.26 -9.20
CA ALA A 50 0.06 0.75 -9.82
C ALA A 50 -1.32 0.86 -9.14
N GLY A 51 -1.89 -0.28 -8.73
CA GLY A 51 -3.20 -0.35 -8.07
C GLY A 51 -3.23 0.18 -6.64
N SER A 52 -2.08 0.44 -6.00
CA SER A 52 -2.05 1.06 -4.66
C SER A 52 -2.04 2.58 -4.73
N SER A 53 -1.88 3.19 -5.91
CA SER A 53 -1.85 4.63 -6.06
C SER A 53 -3.25 5.25 -6.12
N ILE A 54 -3.45 6.33 -5.36
CA ILE A 54 -4.72 7.05 -5.25
C ILE A 54 -4.48 8.50 -5.64
N ASN A 55 -5.19 8.94 -6.67
CA ASN A 55 -5.18 10.31 -7.12
C ASN A 55 -6.26 11.12 -6.41
N PHE A 56 -5.88 12.31 -5.97
CA PHE A 56 -6.80 13.26 -5.38
C PHE A 56 -6.85 14.52 -6.23
N PRO A 57 -8.03 15.15 -6.37
CA PRO A 57 -8.12 16.47 -6.98
C PRO A 57 -7.34 17.50 -6.15
N PRO A 58 -6.81 18.56 -6.79
CA PRO A 58 -6.10 19.62 -6.07
C PRO A 58 -6.98 20.22 -4.97
N ASN A 59 -6.38 20.52 -3.81
CA ASN A 59 -7.02 21.11 -2.62
C ASN A 59 -8.13 20.26 -1.94
N SER A 60 -8.25 18.97 -2.25
CA SER A 60 -9.27 18.10 -1.64
C SER A 60 -8.83 17.38 -0.36
N VAL A 61 -7.57 17.52 0.03
CA VAL A 61 -7.00 16.89 1.23
C VAL A 61 -6.36 17.96 2.08
N SER A 62 -6.94 18.24 3.24
CA SER A 62 -6.31 19.07 4.27
C SER A 62 -5.42 18.21 5.17
N PRO A 63 -4.21 18.67 5.54
CA PRO A 63 -3.43 17.99 6.56
C PRO A 63 -4.22 18.00 7.87
N LYS A 64 -4.45 16.83 8.46
CA LYS A 64 -5.04 16.77 9.80
C LYS A 64 -4.03 17.34 10.81
N PRO A 65 -4.43 18.27 11.70
CA PRO A 65 -3.58 18.67 12.81
C PRO A 65 -3.33 17.46 13.73
N ARG A 66 -2.17 17.48 14.38
CA ARG A 66 -1.70 16.41 15.27
C ARG A 66 -2.51 16.34 16.56
#